data_AF-A0A9W6G8Q1-F1
#
_entry.id   AF-A0A9W6G8Q1-F1
#
_cell.length_a   1.000
_cell.length_b   1.000
_cell.length_c   1.000
_cell.angle_alpha   90.00
_cell.angle_beta   90.00
_cell.angle_gamma   90.00
#
_symmetry.space_group_name_H-M   'P 1'
#
loop_
_entity.id
_entity.type
_entity.pdbx_description
1 polymer ?
#
loop_
_entity_poly.entity_id
_entity_poly.type
_entity_poly.pdbx_seq_one_letter_code
_entity_poly.pdbx_strand_id
1 'polypeptide(L)'
;MKAETTLDAPDDGGWLGDFHRGPAVFSVFREMSDRHPLIPDEYRITCNDGAGPRVICRFVDEPEMVPEWFGAWRNDEWCEWILNRALALVASPENT
;
A
#
# COMPACT_ATOMS: atom_id res chain seq x y z
N MET A 1 -14.34 28.39 -14.64
CA MET A 1 -14.28 27.75 -13.31
C MET A 1 -13.33 26.58 -13.40
N LYS A 2 -12.10 26.75 -12.91
CA LYS A 2 -11.13 25.66 -12.77
C LYS A 2 -11.39 25.12 -11.36
N ALA A 3 -11.94 23.93 -11.25
CA ALA A 3 -11.92 23.23 -9.98
C ALA A 3 -10.48 22.78 -9.77
N GLU A 4 -9.72 23.60 -9.07
CA GLU A 4 -8.54 23.15 -8.35
C GLU A 4 -9.01 22.01 -7.45
N THR A 5 -8.59 20.79 -7.79
CA THR A 5 -8.67 19.66 -6.89
C THR A 5 -7.77 20.01 -5.72
N THR A 6 -8.33 20.67 -4.73
CA THR A 6 -7.74 20.80 -3.40
C THR A 6 -7.27 19.41 -3.01
N LEU A 7 -5.95 19.26 -2.90
CA LEU A 7 -5.30 18.20 -2.15
C LEU A 7 -5.78 18.35 -0.71
N ASP A 8 -6.99 17.90 -0.45
CA ASP A 8 -7.44 17.54 0.88
C ASP A 8 -6.55 16.36 1.24
N ALA A 9 -5.45 16.63 1.94
CA ALA A 9 -4.67 15.62 2.61
C ALA A 9 -5.32 15.46 4.00
N PRO A 10 -6.17 14.45 4.22
CA PRO A 10 -6.64 14.18 5.55
C PRO A 10 -5.60 13.28 6.22
N ASP A 11 -4.76 13.87 7.08
CA ASP A 11 -3.88 13.12 7.99
C ASP A 11 -2.81 12.30 7.23
N ASP A 12 -1.73 11.87 7.88
CA ASP A 12 -0.70 11.07 7.19
C ASP A 12 -1.18 9.61 6.92
N GLY A 13 -2.49 9.38 6.76
CA GLY A 13 -3.17 8.26 6.10
C GLY A 13 -2.74 6.83 6.43
N GLY A 14 -1.97 6.63 7.51
CA GLY A 14 -1.23 5.41 7.79
C GLY A 14 -0.08 5.12 6.82
N TRP A 15 0.47 6.10 6.11
CA TRP A 15 1.59 5.87 5.19
C TRP A 15 2.83 5.32 5.92
N LEU A 16 3.42 4.25 5.37
CA LEU A 16 4.55 3.53 5.95
C LEU A 16 5.85 3.72 5.18
N GLY A 17 5.80 4.11 3.92
CA GLY A 17 6.98 4.23 3.08
C GLY A 17 6.72 4.01 1.60
N ASP A 18 7.76 4.18 0.80
CA ASP A 18 7.76 3.91 -0.63
C ASP A 18 8.93 3.01 -1.10
N PHE A 19 8.73 2.36 -2.24
CA PHE A 19 9.77 1.63 -2.94
C PHE A 19 9.56 1.70 -4.45
N HIS A 20 10.62 1.46 -5.22
CA HIS A 20 10.65 1.78 -6.65
C HIS A 20 11.05 0.57 -7.48
N ARG A 21 10.46 0.47 -8.69
CA ARG A 21 10.93 -0.42 -9.75
C ARG A 21 10.86 0.30 -11.08
N GLY A 22 12.03 0.75 -11.56
CA GLY A 22 12.08 1.62 -12.74
C GLY A 22 11.29 2.91 -12.49
N PRO A 23 10.38 3.32 -13.40
CA PRO A 23 9.57 4.51 -13.21
C PRO A 23 8.37 4.32 -12.26
N ALA A 24 8.08 3.07 -11.86
CA ALA A 24 6.95 2.77 -11.00
C ALA A 24 7.31 3.00 -9.52
N VAL A 25 6.49 3.82 -8.86
CA VAL A 25 6.56 4.08 -7.42
C VAL A 25 5.45 3.29 -6.73
N PHE A 26 5.82 2.53 -5.70
CA PHE A 26 4.90 1.80 -4.85
C PHE A 26 4.86 2.47 -3.49
N SER A 27 3.67 2.69 -2.95
CA SER A 27 3.50 3.29 -1.62
C SER A 27 2.66 2.36 -0.75
N VAL A 28 3.10 2.18 0.50
CA VAL A 28 2.45 1.29 1.46
C VAL A 28 1.72 2.13 2.50
N PHE A 29 0.50 1.72 2.82
CA PHE A 29 -0.30 2.36 3.86
C PHE A 29 -0.89 1.29 4.76
N ARG A 30 -0.93 1.58 6.06
CA ARG A 30 -1.77 0.91 7.04
C ARG A 30 -3.17 1.52 6.96
N GLU A 31 -4.16 0.71 6.62
CA GLU A 31 -5.56 1.09 6.75
C GLU A 31 -5.94 1.00 8.23
N MET A 32 -6.68 1.99 8.73
CA MET A 32 -6.98 2.09 10.17
C MET A 32 -7.51 0.79 10.75
N SER A 33 -6.75 0.22 11.66
CA SER A 33 -7.22 -0.75 12.63
C SER A 33 -8.00 -0.01 13.69
N ASP A 34 -9.33 -0.13 13.66
CA ASP A 34 -10.11 0.06 14.88
C ASP A 34 -9.39 -0.76 15.95
N ARG A 35 -8.86 -0.09 16.99
CA ARG A 35 -7.85 -0.57 17.97
C ARG A 35 -8.35 -1.72 18.85
N HIS A 36 -9.08 -2.66 18.30
CA HIS A 36 -9.44 -3.89 18.95
C HIS A 36 -8.26 -4.85 18.79
N PRO A 37 -7.63 -5.29 19.90
CA PRO A 37 -6.39 -6.09 19.87
C PRO A 37 -6.54 -7.47 19.23
N LEU A 38 -7.72 -7.81 18.71
CA LEU A 38 -8.04 -9.07 18.04
C LEU A 38 -8.23 -8.91 16.53
N ILE A 39 -8.19 -7.69 16.00
CA ILE A 39 -8.30 -7.43 14.56
C ILE A 39 -6.90 -7.13 14.04
N PRO A 40 -6.36 -7.92 13.10
CA PRO A 40 -5.04 -7.68 12.53
C PRO A 40 -5.05 -6.36 11.74
N ASP A 41 -3.89 -5.72 11.66
CA ASP A 41 -3.75 -4.53 10.83
C ASP A 41 -3.96 -4.87 9.34
N GLU A 42 -4.78 -4.07 8.66
CA GLU A 42 -4.94 -4.12 7.22
C GLU A 42 -3.98 -3.13 6.55
N TYR A 43 -3.44 -3.54 5.41
CA TYR A 43 -2.48 -2.78 4.64
C TYR A 43 -2.90 -2.73 3.18
N ARG A 44 -2.60 -1.61 2.52
CA ARG A 44 -2.75 -1.45 1.07
C ARG A 44 -1.44 -1.04 0.43
N ILE A 45 -1.25 -1.50 -0.80
CA ILE A 45 -0.17 -1.06 -1.69
C ILE A 45 -0.80 -0.31 -2.84
N THR A 46 -0.33 0.91 -3.09
CA THR A 46 -0.62 1.64 -4.32
C THR A 46 0.58 1.59 -5.25
N CYS A 47 0.32 1.63 -6.56
CA CYS A 47 1.34 1.81 -7.59
C CYS A 47 1.00 3.04 -8.43
N ASN A 48 1.99 3.87 -8.69
CA ASN A 48 1.96 4.94 -9.67
C ASN A 48 3.05 4.71 -10.72
N ASP A 49 2.64 4.36 -11.93
CA ASP A 49 3.48 4.09 -13.09
C ASP A 49 3.47 5.26 -14.11
N GLY A 50 2.96 6.42 -13.69
CA GLY A 50 2.76 7.59 -14.55
C GLY A 50 1.30 7.82 -14.95
N ALA A 51 0.39 6.88 -14.66
CA ALA A 51 -1.05 7.04 -14.89
C ALA A 51 -1.84 7.45 -13.62
N GLY A 52 -1.12 7.88 -12.57
CA GLY A 52 -1.66 8.19 -11.24
C GLY A 52 -1.71 6.97 -10.31
N PRO A 53 -1.75 7.19 -8.97
CA PRO A 53 -1.72 6.11 -7.99
C PRO A 53 -2.99 5.27 -8.01
N ARG A 54 -2.83 3.94 -7.99
CA ARG A 54 -3.93 2.96 -7.96
C ARG A 54 -3.63 1.90 -6.92
N VAL A 55 -4.63 1.45 -6.18
CA VAL A 55 -4.47 0.29 -5.28
C VAL A 55 -4.25 -0.96 -6.13
N ILE A 56 -3.19 -1.70 -5.83
CA ILE A 56 -2.82 -2.93 -6.55
C ILE A 56 -2.87 -4.16 -5.66
N CYS A 57 -2.76 -3.99 -4.35
CA CYS A 57 -2.81 -5.07 -3.37
C CYS A 57 -3.44 -4.60 -2.06
N ARG A 58 -4.17 -5.50 -1.41
CA ARG A 58 -4.55 -5.41 0.01
C ARG A 58 -4.10 -6.66 0.74
N PHE A 59 -3.67 -6.50 1.99
CA PHE A 59 -3.13 -7.60 2.78
C PHE A 59 -3.25 -7.32 4.29
N VAL A 60 -3.05 -8.34 5.12
CA VAL A 60 -3.05 -8.29 6.59
C VAL A 60 -1.76 -8.93 7.09
N ASP A 61 -1.22 -8.49 8.22
CA ASP A 61 0.03 -9.03 8.76
C ASP A 61 -0.22 -10.30 9.60
N GLU A 62 -0.56 -11.42 8.93
CA GLU A 62 -0.81 -12.72 9.57
C GLU A 62 -0.09 -13.88 8.83
N PRO A 63 0.31 -14.95 9.52
CA PRO A 63 1.16 -16.00 8.94
C PRO A 63 0.52 -16.82 7.80
N GLU A 64 -0.81 -16.94 7.78
CA GLU A 64 -1.56 -17.67 6.74
C GLU A 64 -2.28 -16.74 5.77
N MET A 65 -1.88 -15.47 5.73
CA MET A 65 -2.59 -14.45 4.98
C MET A 65 -2.41 -14.64 3.47
N VAL A 66 -3.49 -14.42 2.71
CA VAL A 66 -3.48 -14.43 1.25
C VAL A 66 -3.65 -13.00 0.74
N PRO A 67 -2.64 -12.38 0.09
CA PRO A 67 -2.75 -11.04 -0.45
C PRO A 67 -3.78 -10.97 -1.58
N GLU A 68 -4.65 -9.96 -1.55
CA GLU A 68 -5.60 -9.70 -2.62
C GLU A 68 -5.00 -8.74 -3.65
N TRP A 69 -4.69 -9.26 -4.84
CA TRP A 69 -4.17 -8.49 -5.97
C TRP A 69 -5.29 -8.02 -6.91
N PHE A 70 -5.15 -6.80 -7.44
CA PHE A 70 -6.17 -6.16 -8.28
C PHE A 70 -5.69 -5.93 -9.72
N GLY A 71 -6.64 -6.01 -10.66
CA GLY A 71 -6.41 -5.67 -12.06
C GLY A 71 -5.33 -6.53 -12.72
N ALA A 72 -4.39 -5.86 -13.40
CA ALA A 72 -3.29 -6.51 -14.12
C ALA A 72 -2.30 -7.24 -13.20
N TRP A 73 -2.34 -6.98 -11.90
CA TRP A 73 -1.43 -7.58 -10.92
C TRP A 73 -1.88 -8.97 -10.45
N ARG A 74 -3.04 -9.48 -10.90
CA ARG A 74 -3.49 -10.82 -10.53
C ARG A 74 -2.60 -11.88 -11.18
N ASN A 75 -1.85 -12.62 -10.36
CA ASN A 75 -0.88 -13.64 -10.77
C ASN A 75 0.31 -13.07 -11.55
N ASP A 76 0.66 -11.81 -11.31
CA ASP A 76 1.85 -11.22 -11.89
C ASP A 76 3.12 -11.76 -11.21
N GLU A 77 4.19 -11.98 -11.98
CA GLU A 77 5.45 -12.55 -11.47
C GLU A 77 6.13 -11.66 -10.42
N TRP A 78 5.80 -10.36 -10.39
CA TRP A 78 6.36 -9.40 -9.45
C TRP A 78 5.64 -9.33 -8.11
N CYS A 79 4.47 -9.98 -7.97
CA CYS A 79 3.67 -9.94 -6.74
C CYS A 79 4.48 -10.32 -5.49
N GLU A 80 5.26 -11.40 -5.56
CA GLU A 80 6.06 -11.86 -4.42
C GLU A 80 7.13 -10.85 -4.03
N TRP A 81 7.81 -10.24 -5.01
CA TRP A 81 8.83 -9.23 -4.74
C TRP A 81 8.23 -7.95 -4.13
N ILE A 82 7.08 -7.51 -4.66
CA ILE A 82 6.35 -6.33 -4.16
C ILE A 82 5.90 -6.56 -2.72
N LEU A 83 5.32 -7.73 -2.43
CA LEU A 83 4.85 -8.06 -1.08
C LEU A 83 5.99 -8.08 -0.07
N ASN A 84 7.13 -8.69 -0.41
CA ASN A 84 8.30 -8.70 0.47
C ASN A 84 8.81 -7.28 0.79
N ARG A 85 8.79 -6.36 -0.18
CA ARG A 85 9.16 -4.96 0.05
C ARG A 85 8.14 -4.24 0.94
N ALA A 86 6.86 -4.51 0.75
CA ALA A 86 5.83 -3.93 1.60
C ALA A 86 5.93 -4.44 3.04
N LEU A 87 6.15 -5.73 3.26
CA LEU A 87 6.34 -6.31 4.59
C LEU A 87 7.57 -5.74 5.31
N ALA A 88 8.65 -5.42 4.58
CA ALA A 88 9.79 -4.73 5.16
C ALA A 88 9.43 -3.34 5.71
N LEU A 89 8.57 -2.59 5.00
CA LEU A 89 8.05 -1.30 5.46
C LEU A 89 7.04 -1.43 6.61
N VAL A 90 6.29 -2.53 6.67
CA VAL A 90 5.43 -2.84 7.83
C VAL A 90 6.29 -3.04 9.08
N ALA A 91 7.39 -3.78 8.96
CA ALA A 91 8.32 -4.04 10.07
C ALA A 91 9.17 -2.83 10.45
N SER A 92 9.47 -1.93 9.52
CA SER A 92 10.28 -0.74 9.74
C SER A 92 9.80 0.43 8.87
N PRO A 93 8.77 1.17 9.31
CA PRO A 93 8.21 2.28 8.58
C PRO A 93 9.19 3.45 8.43
N GLU A 94 9.12 4.17 7.30
CA GLU A 94 9.90 5.38 7.03
C GLU A 94 9.32 6.63 7.71
N ASN A 95 8.03 6.60 8.06
CA ASN A 95 7.34 7.67 8.75
C ASN A 95 7.82 7.74 10.22
N THR A 96 8.92 8.45 10.46
CA THR A 96 9.52 8.73 11.78
C THR A 96 9.27 10.17 12.22
#